data_AF-A0A2D4MN24-F1
#
_entry.id   AF-A0A2D4MN24-F1
#
_cell.length_a   1.000
_cell.length_b   1.000
_cell.length_c   1.000
_cell.angle_alpha   90.00
_cell.angle_beta   90.00
_cell.angle_gamma   90.00
#
_symmetry.space_group_name_H-M   'P 1'
#
loop_
_entity.id
_entity.type
_entity.pdbx_description
1 polymer ?
#
loop_
_entity_poly.entity_id
_entity_poly.type
_entity_poly.pdbx_seq_one_letter_code
_entity_poly.pdbx_strand_id
1 'polypeptide(L)'
;NPYSTAVSTSGCGEHLVRTLLARECSCALQNEDAHQALLETMQNKFISSPFLASEDGVLGGVIVLRSCRCSAEPNSSQDKQSLLVEFLWSHTTESMCVGYMSAQDGKAKTHISRLPHGAVAGQSVAIEGGVCRLESPVN
;
A
#
# COMPACT_ATOMS: atom_id res chain seq x y z
N ASN A 1 -13.66 11.54 -2.38
CA ASN A 1 -12.45 10.79 -1.98
C ASN A 1 -11.56 11.70 -1.14
N PRO A 2 -11.50 11.50 0.19
CA PRO A 2 -10.66 12.30 1.08
C PRO A 2 -9.17 12.15 0.77
N TYR A 3 -8.76 11.03 0.18
CA TYR A 3 -7.36 10.74 -0.14
C TYR A 3 -7.12 10.57 -1.64
N SER A 4 -5.95 11.03 -2.08
CA SER A 4 -5.40 10.68 -3.39
C SER A 4 -4.64 9.36 -3.26
N THR A 5 -4.99 8.35 -4.04
CA THR A 5 -4.40 7.00 -3.94
C THR A 5 -3.82 6.55 -5.26
N ALA A 6 -2.68 5.86 -5.21
CA ALA A 6 -2.10 5.11 -6.32
C ALA A 6 -1.78 3.68 -5.87
N VAL A 7 -1.99 2.71 -6.75
CA VAL A 7 -1.77 1.29 -6.46
C VAL A 7 -1.10 0.64 -7.66
N SER A 8 -0.10 -0.20 -7.41
CA SER A 8 0.49 -1.09 -8.42
C SER A 8 0.57 -2.51 -7.88
N THR A 9 0.42 -3.50 -8.77
CA THR A 9 0.29 -4.91 -8.42
C THR A 9 1.37 -5.77 -9.07
N SER A 10 1.68 -6.91 -8.49
CA SER A 10 2.59 -7.93 -9.01
C SER A 10 2.16 -9.33 -8.53
N GLY A 11 2.58 -10.39 -9.24
CA GLY A 11 2.26 -11.79 -8.90
C GLY A 11 1.52 -12.52 -10.02
N CYS A 12 0.67 -13.49 -9.66
CA CYS A 12 -0.09 -14.26 -10.65
C CYS A 12 -1.13 -13.36 -11.33
N GLY A 13 -0.95 -13.11 -12.63
CA GLY A 13 -1.79 -12.18 -13.39
C GLY A 13 -3.28 -12.54 -13.31
N GLU A 14 -3.62 -13.82 -13.35
CA GLU A 14 -5.01 -14.27 -13.26
C GLU A 14 -5.65 -13.98 -11.91
N HIS A 15 -4.92 -14.18 -10.80
CA HIS A 15 -5.42 -13.83 -9.47
C HIS A 15 -5.72 -12.33 -9.35
N LEU A 16 -4.83 -11.49 -9.88
CA LEU A 16 -4.96 -10.04 -9.86
C LEU A 16 -6.12 -9.56 -10.73
N VAL A 17 -6.28 -10.13 -11.92
CA VAL A 17 -7.34 -9.78 -12.87
C VAL A 17 -8.71 -10.18 -12.35
N ARG A 18 -8.87 -11.42 -11.86
CA ARG A 18 -10.16 -11.93 -11.37
C ARG A 18 -10.69 -11.15 -10.16
N THR A 19 -9.79 -10.55 -9.36
CA THR A 19 -10.16 -9.78 -8.16
C THR A 19 -10.13 -8.27 -8.35
N LEU A 20 -9.69 -7.77 -9.52
CA LEU A 20 -9.48 -6.34 -9.78
C LEU A 20 -8.65 -5.66 -8.67
N LEU A 21 -7.62 -6.35 -8.17
CA LEU A 21 -6.97 -6.05 -6.89
C LEU A 21 -6.54 -4.58 -6.74
N ALA A 22 -5.96 -3.99 -7.79
CA ALA A 22 -5.50 -2.60 -7.77
C ALA A 22 -6.63 -1.61 -7.41
N ARG A 23 -7.81 -1.82 -8.00
CA ARG A 23 -8.99 -0.97 -7.78
C ARG A 23 -9.59 -1.21 -6.40
N GLU A 24 -9.72 -2.47 -5.98
CA GLU A 24 -10.23 -2.81 -4.65
C GLU A 24 -9.36 -2.19 -3.54
N CYS A 25 -8.03 -2.28 -3.65
CA CYS A 25 -7.12 -1.59 -2.72
C CYS A 25 -7.32 -0.06 -2.73
N SER A 26 -7.43 0.57 -3.90
CA SER A 26 -7.66 2.02 -4.00
C SER A 26 -8.97 2.46 -3.35
N CYS A 27 -10.04 1.67 -3.50
CA CYS A 27 -11.31 1.90 -2.83
C CYS A 27 -11.20 1.72 -1.31
N ALA A 28 -10.54 0.66 -0.85
CA ALA A 28 -10.36 0.39 0.59
C ALA A 28 -9.50 1.46 1.28
N LEU A 29 -8.49 2.01 0.59
CA LEU A 29 -7.60 3.06 1.12
C LEU A 29 -8.29 4.41 1.38
N GLN A 30 -9.57 4.55 1.03
CA GLN A 30 -10.37 5.71 1.40
C GLN A 30 -10.83 5.70 2.86
N ASN A 31 -10.72 4.56 3.56
CA ASN A 31 -10.95 4.46 5.01
C ASN A 31 -9.86 5.21 5.80
N GLU A 32 -10.10 5.57 7.06
CA GLU A 32 -9.13 6.32 7.86
C GLU A 32 -7.81 5.55 8.09
N ASP A 33 -7.88 4.28 8.50
CA ASP A 33 -6.71 3.43 8.71
C ASP A 33 -6.31 2.70 7.41
N ALA A 34 -5.25 3.19 6.74
CA ALA A 34 -4.74 2.57 5.51
C ALA A 34 -4.19 1.16 5.74
N HIS A 35 -3.51 0.94 6.86
CA HIS A 35 -2.86 -0.33 7.13
C HIS A 35 -3.89 -1.43 7.34
N GLN A 36 -4.87 -1.16 8.21
CA GLN A 36 -5.95 -2.11 8.48
C GLN A 36 -6.81 -2.34 7.23
N ALA A 37 -7.18 -1.28 6.49
CA ALA A 37 -7.98 -1.42 5.28
C ALA A 37 -7.27 -2.26 4.19
N LEU A 38 -5.95 -2.10 4.04
CA LEU A 38 -5.18 -2.90 3.10
C LEU A 38 -5.09 -4.37 3.55
N LEU A 39 -4.82 -4.62 4.83
CA LEU A 39 -4.77 -5.98 5.39
C LEU A 39 -6.09 -6.72 5.17
N GLU A 40 -7.22 -6.09 5.50
CA GLU A 40 -8.55 -6.68 5.30
C GLU A 40 -8.86 -6.93 3.82
N THR A 41 -8.39 -6.06 2.92
CA THR A 41 -8.55 -6.26 1.48
C THR A 41 -7.76 -7.49 1.02
N MET A 42 -6.49 -7.60 1.43
CA MET A 42 -5.65 -8.74 1.07
C MET A 42 -6.17 -10.06 1.64
N GLN A 43 -6.75 -10.05 2.84
CA GLN A 43 -7.34 -11.25 3.44
C GLN A 43 -8.69 -11.61 2.82
N ASN A 44 -9.64 -10.67 2.79
CA ASN A 44 -11.04 -10.97 2.49
C ASN A 44 -11.39 -10.83 1.00
N LYS A 45 -10.73 -9.91 0.29
CA LYS A 45 -11.02 -9.62 -1.13
C LYS A 45 -10.03 -10.28 -2.08
N PHE A 46 -8.90 -10.78 -1.56
CA PHE A 46 -7.87 -11.47 -2.34
C PHE A 46 -7.70 -12.94 -1.95
N ILE A 47 -7.15 -13.28 -0.77
CA ILE A 47 -6.97 -14.68 -0.34
C ILE A 47 -8.30 -15.43 -0.27
N SER A 48 -9.27 -14.88 0.47
CA SER A 48 -10.59 -15.50 0.66
C SER A 48 -11.59 -15.11 -0.43
N SER A 49 -11.12 -14.64 -1.58
CA SER A 49 -11.99 -14.17 -2.66
C SER A 49 -12.78 -15.34 -3.26
N PRO A 50 -14.11 -15.26 -3.37
CA PRO A 50 -14.91 -16.29 -4.05
C PRO A 50 -14.48 -16.52 -5.51
N PHE A 51 -13.91 -15.51 -6.16
CA PHE A 51 -13.40 -15.59 -7.53
C PHE A 51 -12.14 -16.47 -7.66
N LEU A 52 -11.50 -16.81 -6.54
CA LEU A 52 -10.27 -17.62 -6.46
C LEU A 52 -10.44 -18.85 -5.57
N ALA A 53 -11.68 -19.24 -5.25
CA ALA A 53 -11.96 -20.34 -4.32
C ALA A 53 -11.44 -21.71 -4.79
N SER A 54 -11.15 -21.87 -6.08
CA SER A 54 -10.58 -23.09 -6.68
C SER A 54 -9.05 -23.12 -6.71
N GLU A 55 -8.37 -22.05 -6.29
CA GLU A 55 -6.92 -21.94 -6.38
C GLU A 55 -6.25 -22.50 -5.11
N ASP A 56 -5.24 -23.36 -5.27
CA ASP A 56 -4.43 -23.92 -4.17
C ASP A 56 -3.35 -22.92 -3.69
N GLY A 57 -3.77 -21.69 -3.37
CA GLY A 57 -2.91 -20.60 -2.90
C GLY A 57 -2.94 -19.37 -3.79
N VAL A 58 -3.30 -18.23 -3.20
CA VAL A 58 -3.48 -16.98 -3.94
C VAL A 58 -2.21 -16.14 -3.88
N LEU A 59 -1.43 -16.12 -4.96
CA LEU A 59 -0.16 -15.39 -5.06
C LEU A 59 -0.30 -14.00 -5.69
N GLY A 60 -0.01 -12.96 -4.91
CA GLY A 60 0.02 -11.57 -5.37
C GLY A 60 0.62 -10.62 -4.35
N GLY A 61 0.96 -9.43 -4.81
CA GLY A 61 1.46 -8.34 -3.98
C GLY A 61 1.12 -6.98 -4.56
N VAL A 62 1.12 -5.99 -3.70
CA VAL A 62 0.73 -4.62 -3.99
C VAL A 62 1.69 -3.64 -3.33
N ILE A 63 1.98 -2.55 -4.04
CA ILE A 63 2.52 -1.32 -3.45
C ILE A 63 1.45 -0.24 -3.56
N VAL A 64 1.29 0.52 -2.49
CA VAL A 64 0.28 1.57 -2.41
C VAL A 64 0.88 2.88 -1.93
N LEU A 65 0.36 3.98 -2.44
CA LEU A 65 0.67 5.33 -2.01
C LEU A 65 -0.65 6.06 -1.77
N ARG A 66 -0.81 6.62 -0.57
CA ARG A 66 -1.95 7.43 -0.17
C ARG A 66 -1.46 8.80 0.27
N SER A 67 -2.11 9.87 -0.16
CA SER A 67 -1.77 11.21 0.27
C SER A 67 -2.98 12.09 0.56
N CYS A 68 -2.80 13.00 1.52
CA CYS A 68 -3.72 14.08 1.82
C CYS A 68 -2.95 15.38 2.10
N ARG A 69 -3.64 16.51 1.96
CA ARG A 69 -3.09 17.82 2.32
C ARG A 69 -3.29 18.05 3.82
N CYS A 70 -2.25 18.45 4.52
CA CYS A 70 -2.38 19.00 5.87
C CYS A 70 -2.62 20.51 5.77
N SER A 71 -3.70 21.02 6.36
CA SER A 71 -3.89 22.47 6.51
C SER A 71 -2.86 23.01 7.50
N ALA A 72 -2.31 24.19 7.19
CA ALA A 72 -1.50 24.94 8.15
C ALA A 72 -2.37 25.34 9.35
N GLU A 73 -1.76 25.35 10.55
CA GLU A 73 -2.40 25.91 11.74
C GLU A 73 -2.87 27.34 11.46
N PRO A 74 -4.09 27.74 11.90
CA PRO A 74 -4.71 29.03 11.55
C PRO A 74 -3.92 30.27 12.02
N ASN A 75 -2.84 30.10 12.78
CA ASN A 75 -2.00 31.17 13.33
C ASN A 75 -0.57 31.23 12.75
N SER A 76 -0.27 30.46 11.70
CA SER A 76 1.04 30.54 11.03
C SER A 76 0.95 31.42 9.78
N SER A 77 1.70 32.52 9.77
CA SER A 77 1.79 33.50 8.66
C SER A 77 2.55 32.98 7.43
N GLN A 78 2.71 31.67 7.29
CA GLN A 78 3.32 31.02 6.14
C GLN A 78 2.38 29.92 5.64
N ASP A 79 1.78 30.13 4.47
CA ASP A 79 0.98 29.16 3.69
C ASP A 79 1.86 27.99 3.17
N LYS A 80 2.59 27.33 4.06
CA LYS A 80 3.36 26.12 3.71
C LYS A 80 2.42 24.92 3.69
N GLN A 81 1.86 24.65 2.52
CA GLN A 81 1.14 23.41 2.27
C GLN A 81 2.11 22.23 2.37
N SER A 82 1.78 21.26 3.22
CA SER A 82 2.51 20.00 3.33
C SER A 82 1.59 18.85 2.96
N LEU A 83 2.16 17.83 2.31
CA LEU A 83 1.47 16.59 1.99
C LEU A 83 1.90 15.52 2.99
N LEU A 84 0.93 14.88 3.63
CA LEU A 84 1.17 13.63 4.34
C LEU A 84 1.03 12.50 3.33
N VAL A 85 2.09 11.70 3.20
CA VAL A 85 2.13 10.52 2.33
C VAL A 85 2.29 9.28 3.19
N GLU A 86 1.36 8.35 3.05
CA GLU A 86 1.45 7.00 3.58
C GLU A 86 1.81 6.07 2.42
N PHE A 87 2.79 5.21 2.61
CA PHE A 87 3.19 4.21 1.64
C PHE A 87 3.24 2.85 2.32
N LEU A 88 2.61 1.87 1.70
CA LEU A 88 2.57 0.50 2.22
C LEU A 88 2.86 -0.47 1.10
N TRP A 89 3.31 -1.66 1.48
CA TRP A 89 3.36 -2.81 0.60
C TRP A 89 2.80 -4.02 1.32
N SER A 90 2.15 -4.89 0.56
CA SER A 90 1.62 -6.14 1.09
C SER A 90 1.71 -7.24 0.05
N HIS A 91 1.98 -8.46 0.48
CA HIS A 91 2.07 -9.60 -0.42
C HIS A 91 1.72 -10.92 0.27
N THR A 92 1.32 -11.89 -0.55
CA THR A 92 1.08 -13.28 -0.17
C THR A 92 2.13 -14.24 -0.74
N THR A 93 3.01 -13.74 -1.61
CA THR A 93 4.18 -14.46 -2.11
C THR A 93 5.21 -14.66 -1.00
N GLU A 94 6.19 -15.56 -1.19
CA GLU A 94 7.27 -15.76 -0.21
C GLU A 94 8.03 -14.47 0.14
N SER A 95 8.24 -13.62 -0.86
CA SER A 95 8.89 -12.32 -0.71
C SER A 95 8.45 -11.32 -1.76
N MET A 96 8.71 -10.03 -1.49
CA MET A 96 8.53 -8.91 -2.41
C MET A 96 9.67 -7.90 -2.19
N CYS A 97 10.40 -7.56 -3.25
CA CYS A 97 11.40 -6.50 -3.22
C CYS A 97 10.73 -5.14 -3.45
N VAL A 98 11.01 -4.16 -2.59
CA VAL A 98 10.49 -2.79 -2.71
C VAL A 98 11.61 -1.78 -2.59
N GLY A 99 11.43 -0.64 -3.25
CA GLY A 99 12.30 0.52 -3.14
C GLY A 99 11.48 1.80 -3.03
N TYR A 100 11.86 2.70 -2.13
CA TYR A 100 11.17 3.97 -1.93
C TYR A 100 12.18 5.10 -1.66
N MET A 101 11.81 6.31 -2.08
CA MET A 101 12.63 7.50 -1.92
C MET A 101 11.73 8.74 -1.93
N SER A 102 11.98 9.67 -1.00
CA SER A 102 11.47 11.04 -1.10
C SER A 102 12.52 11.91 -1.78
N ALA A 103 12.08 12.89 -2.57
CA ALA A 103 12.98 13.87 -3.18
C ALA A 103 13.85 14.62 -2.13
N GLN A 104 13.41 14.66 -0.87
CA GLN A 104 14.09 15.32 0.25
C GLN A 104 15.04 14.38 1.03
N ASP A 105 14.98 13.06 0.82
CA ASP A 105 15.71 12.06 1.63
C ASP A 105 17.13 11.78 1.06
N GLY A 106 17.43 12.26 -0.15
CA GLY A 106 18.75 12.23 -0.79
C GLY A 106 19.30 10.84 -1.18
N LYS A 107 18.74 9.75 -0.65
CA LYS A 107 19.15 8.36 -0.93
C LYS A 107 17.95 7.41 -0.90
N ALA A 108 17.84 6.56 -1.92
CA ALA A 108 16.82 5.52 -1.98
C ALA A 108 17.04 4.44 -0.91
N LYS A 109 15.93 3.92 -0.37
CA LYS A 109 15.89 2.78 0.53
C LYS A 109 15.33 1.57 -0.22
N THR A 110 15.91 0.40 0.00
CA THR A 110 15.47 -0.87 -0.58
C THR A 110 15.25 -1.90 0.51
N HIS A 111 14.24 -2.74 0.36
CA HIS A 111 13.87 -3.75 1.35
C HIS A 111 13.34 -5.02 0.67
N ILE A 112 13.70 -6.18 1.22
CA ILE A 112 13.11 -7.47 0.81
C ILE A 112 12.12 -7.87 1.89
N SER A 113 10.85 -7.56 1.65
CA SER A 113 9.76 -8.02 2.49
C SER A 113 9.61 -9.53 2.33
N ARG A 114 9.42 -10.24 3.45
CA ARG A 114 9.29 -11.70 3.48
C ARG A 114 8.12 -12.06 4.39
N LEU A 115 7.46 -13.17 4.08
CA LEU A 115 6.50 -13.76 5.00
C LEU A 115 7.17 -14.11 6.34
N PRO A 116 6.46 -13.96 7.47
CA PRO A 116 6.96 -14.39 8.77
C PRO A 116 7.35 -15.88 8.80
N HIS A 117 8.25 -16.24 9.71
CA HIS A 117 8.62 -17.64 9.90
C HIS A 117 7.38 -18.51 10.21
N GLY A 118 7.21 -19.60 9.48
CA GLY A 118 6.08 -20.52 9.62
C GLY A 118 4.80 -20.10 8.87
N ALA A 119 4.77 -18.91 8.27
CA ALA A 119 3.67 -18.52 7.38
C ALA A 119 3.77 -19.24 6.03
N VAL A 120 2.61 -19.51 5.41
CA VAL A 120 2.51 -20.28 4.16
C VAL A 120 2.20 -19.32 3.01
N ALA A 121 3.04 -19.34 1.97
CA ALA A 121 2.81 -18.55 0.77
C ALA A 121 1.47 -18.89 0.11
N GLY A 122 0.75 -17.87 -0.33
CA GLY A 122 -0.60 -17.99 -0.90
C GLY A 122 -1.74 -18.14 0.12
N GLN A 123 -1.43 -18.29 1.41
CA GLN A 123 -2.40 -18.46 2.49
C GLN A 123 -2.25 -17.42 3.62
N SER A 124 -1.12 -16.70 3.63
CA SER A 124 -0.78 -15.69 4.63
C SER A 124 -0.46 -14.36 3.96
N VAL A 125 -0.54 -13.27 4.73
CA VAL A 125 -0.26 -11.91 4.27
C VAL A 125 0.92 -11.34 5.06
N ALA A 126 1.90 -10.79 4.36
CA ALA A 126 2.84 -9.82 4.91
C ALA A 126 2.37 -8.41 4.56
N ILE A 127 2.52 -7.47 5.49
CA ILE A 127 2.23 -6.05 5.28
C ILE A 127 3.22 -5.22 6.10
N GLU A 128 3.78 -4.20 5.47
CA GLU A 128 4.64 -3.22 6.11
C GLU A 128 4.40 -1.85 5.45
N GLY A 129 4.88 -0.77 6.07
CA GLY A 129 4.74 0.56 5.50
C GLY A 129 5.35 1.64 6.37
N GLY A 130 5.17 2.88 5.93
CA GLY A 130 5.65 4.06 6.63
C GLY A 130 4.95 5.33 6.20
N VAL A 131 5.37 6.44 6.81
CA VAL A 131 4.85 7.77 6.53
C VAL A 131 5.99 8.70 6.13
N CYS A 132 5.70 9.61 5.21
CA CYS A 132 6.60 10.66 4.77
C CYS A 132 5.84 11.97 4.67
N ARG A 133 6.39 13.04 5.26
CA ARG A 133 5.85 14.39 5.09
C ARG A 133 6.63 15.06 3.96
N LEU A 134 5.92 15.52 2.93
CA LEU A 134 6.51 16.28 1.84
C LEU A 134 6.19 17.76 2.04
N GLU A 135 7.24 18.56 2.15
CA GLU A 135 7.13 20.02 2.10
C GLU A 135 7.02 20.51 0.65
N SER A 136 6.19 21.53 0.42
CA SER A 136 6.20 22.24 -0.86
C SER A 136 7.54 22.96 -1.04
N PRO A 137 8.17 22.91 -2.23
CA PRO A 137 9.40 23.66 -2.47
C PRO A 137 9.15 25.15 -2.22
N VAL A 138 10.06 25.78 -1.47
CA VAL A 138 10.11 27.24 -1.36
C VAL A 138 10.67 27.73 -2.69
N ASN A 139 9.81 28.28 -3.54
CA ASN A 139 10.24 29.02 -4.74
C ASN A 139 10.93 30.32 -4.35
#